data_AF-V7FNG1-F1
#
_entry.id   AF-V7FNG1-F1
#
_cell.length_a   1.000
_cell.length_b   1.000
_cell.length_c   1.000
_cell.angle_alpha   90.00
_cell.angle_beta   90.00
_cell.angle_gamma   90.00
#
_symmetry.space_group_name_H-M   'P 1'
#
loop_
_entity.id
_entity.type
_entity.pdbx_description
1 polymer ?
#
loop_
_entity_poly.entity_id
_entity_poly.type
_entity_poly.pdbx_seq_one_letter_code
_entity_poly.pdbx_strand_id
1 'polypeptide(L)'
;MARPFKDVRYPGVSSRIKNGKLVYRYRGKGMPEIRLPGRPGDPEFEAAYEQATQGQGQKAVIIDLPGLALPKTFGHAARRLEATMEWLDFDEATQQKNARLIERFLQMQVDPAYPLTWRNTPVEHLDADHLRAIIESVFATNRTVAKHLLVAIKKLL
;
A
#
# COMPACT_ATOMS: atom_id res chain seq x y z
N MET A 1 -6.43 28.48 -35.56
CA MET A 1 -6.04 28.21 -34.16
C MET A 1 -4.53 28.38 -34.04
N ALA A 2 -4.04 29.18 -33.09
CA ALA A 2 -2.59 29.38 -32.91
C ALA A 2 -1.91 28.08 -32.49
N ARG A 3 -0.76 27.76 -33.11
CA ARG A 3 0.02 26.56 -32.78
C ARG A 3 0.44 26.60 -31.30
N PRO A 4 0.33 25.49 -30.55
CA PRO A 4 0.85 25.44 -29.20
C PRO A 4 2.35 25.72 -29.22
N PHE A 5 2.82 26.61 -28.34
CA PHE A 5 4.25 26.77 -28.08
C PHE A 5 4.81 25.41 -27.66
N LYS A 6 5.68 24.84 -28.50
CA LYS A 6 6.37 23.57 -28.26
C LYS A 6 7.85 23.84 -28.38
N ASP A 7 8.48 24.08 -27.24
CA ASP A 7 9.92 24.29 -27.14
C ASP A 7 10.60 22.97 -26.72
N VAL A 8 11.73 22.66 -27.35
CA VAL A 8 12.55 21.49 -27.00
C VAL A 8 13.19 21.67 -25.63
N ARG A 9 13.43 22.92 -25.22
CA ARG A 9 14.08 23.28 -23.96
C ARG A 9 13.15 23.13 -22.74
N TYR A 10 11.83 23.25 -22.96
CA TYR A 10 10.82 23.19 -21.89
C TYR A 10 9.74 22.14 -22.20
N PRO A 11 10.08 20.84 -22.12
CA PRO A 11 9.10 19.78 -22.32
C PRO A 11 7.92 19.91 -21.35
N GLY A 12 6.71 19.71 -21.86
CA GLY A 12 5.47 19.78 -21.07
C GLY A 12 4.91 21.20 -20.86
N VAL A 13 5.60 22.24 -21.36
CA VAL A 13 5.08 23.61 -21.36
C VAL A 13 4.20 23.86 -22.59
N SER A 14 3.13 24.61 -22.41
CA SER A 14 2.28 25.10 -23.49
C SER A 14 1.86 26.54 -23.21
N SER A 15 1.75 27.36 -24.26
CA SER A 15 1.21 28.71 -24.14
C SER A 15 -0.28 28.74 -24.51
N ARG A 16 -1.04 29.63 -23.86
CA ARG A 16 -2.43 29.95 -24.21
C ARG A 16 -2.67 31.44 -24.05
N ILE A 17 -3.48 32.00 -24.95
CA ILE A 17 -3.96 33.37 -24.82
C ILE A 17 -5.21 33.35 -23.93
N LYS A 18 -5.18 34.10 -22.81
CA LYS A 18 -6.32 34.30 -21.92
C LYS A 18 -6.48 35.81 -21.69
N ASN A 19 -7.66 36.34 -22.00
CA ASN A 19 -7.98 37.77 -21.85
C ASN A 19 -6.93 38.69 -22.53
N GLY A 20 -6.49 38.34 -23.74
CA GLY A 20 -5.49 39.10 -24.50
C GLY A 20 -4.04 38.97 -23.99
N LYS A 21 -3.79 38.24 -22.89
CA LYS A 21 -2.45 38.01 -22.34
C LYS A 21 -1.97 36.59 -22.65
N LEU A 22 -0.69 36.46 -23.02
CA LEU A 22 0.00 35.19 -23.15
C LEU A 22 0.25 34.62 -21.75
N VAL A 23 -0.29 33.42 -21.49
CA VAL A 23 -0.11 32.69 -20.24
C VAL A 23 0.58 31.37 -20.57
N TYR A 24 1.62 31.05 -19.81
CA TYR A 24 2.31 29.77 -19.91
C TYR A 24 1.79 28.81 -18.86
N ARG A 25 1.66 27.54 -19.25
CA ARG A 25 1.24 26.46 -18.36
C ARG A 25 2.14 25.25 -18.56
N TYR A 26 2.36 24.53 -17.48
CA TYR A 26 3.02 23.24 -17.49
C TYR A 26 2.00 22.14 -17.19
N ARG A 27 2.06 21.08 -17.99
CA ARG A 27 1.25 19.88 -17.81
C ARG A 27 2.12 18.63 -17.92
N GLY A 28 2.56 18.12 -16.78
CA GLY A 28 3.18 16.79 -16.67
C GLY A 28 2.15 15.67 -16.88
N LYS A 29 2.61 14.47 -17.26
CA LYS A 29 1.75 13.29 -17.40
C LYS A 29 1.20 12.90 -16.03
N GLY A 30 -0.12 13.00 -15.85
CA GLY A 30 -0.80 12.63 -14.59
C GLY A 30 -0.88 13.73 -13.52
N MET A 31 -0.41 14.95 -13.79
CA MET A 31 -0.50 16.09 -12.86
C MET A 31 -1.51 17.15 -13.31
N PRO A 32 -2.07 17.93 -12.37
CA PRO A 32 -2.91 19.09 -12.68
C PRO A 32 -2.10 20.16 -13.43
N GLU A 33 -2.82 21.02 -14.15
CA GLU A 33 -2.22 22.15 -14.88
C GLU A 33 -1.65 23.18 -13.90
N ILE A 34 -0.33 23.43 -13.99
CA ILE A 34 0.35 24.47 -13.20
C ILE A 34 0.55 25.69 -14.10
N ARG A 35 0.15 26.87 -13.63
CA ARG A 35 0.44 28.13 -14.35
C ARG A 35 1.86 28.57 -14.05
N LEU A 36 2.63 28.84 -15.09
CA LEU A 36 3.97 29.39 -14.97
C LEU A 36 3.89 30.92 -15.06
N PRO A 37 4.42 31.67 -14.07
CA PRO A 37 4.56 33.11 -14.16
C PRO A 37 5.67 33.49 -15.17
N GLY A 38 5.57 34.70 -15.74
CA GLY A 38 6.58 35.22 -16.68
C GLY A 38 6.55 34.60 -18.08
N ARG A 39 7.62 34.83 -18.85
CA ARG A 39 7.89 34.24 -20.17
C ARG A 39 9.06 33.26 -20.07
N PRO A 40 9.14 32.27 -20.98
CA PRO A 40 10.32 31.41 -21.10
C PRO A 40 11.61 32.23 -21.17
N GLY A 41 12.56 31.94 -20.26
CA GLY A 41 13.81 32.69 -20.09
C GLY A 41 13.80 33.76 -18.98
N ASP A 42 12.64 34.10 -18.41
CA ASP A 42 12.58 34.95 -17.21
C ASP A 42 12.99 34.13 -15.96
N PRO A 43 13.67 34.74 -14.97
CA PRO A 43 14.08 34.04 -13.74
C PRO A 43 12.91 33.41 -12.98
N GLU A 44 11.75 34.09 -12.96
CA GLU A 44 10.53 33.59 -12.31
C GLU A 44 9.93 32.38 -13.02
N PHE A 45 10.07 32.33 -14.35
CA PHE A 45 9.60 31.21 -15.16
C PHE A 45 10.47 29.97 -14.93
N GLU A 46 11.80 30.14 -14.92
CA GLU A 46 12.75 29.06 -14.67
C GLU A 46 12.53 28.44 -13.29
N ALA A 47 12.41 29.26 -12.24
CA ALA A 47 12.18 28.78 -10.88
C ALA A 47 10.86 27.99 -10.76
N ALA A 48 9.78 28.48 -11.38
CA ALA A 48 8.50 27.78 -11.37
C ALA A 48 8.52 26.50 -12.21
N TYR A 49 9.27 26.49 -13.32
CA TYR A 49 9.45 25.31 -14.16
C TYR A 49 10.28 24.23 -13.46
N GLU A 50 11.36 24.62 -12.76
CA GLU A 50 12.17 23.73 -11.93
C GLU A 50 11.34 23.12 -10.79
N GLN A 51 10.54 23.92 -10.07
CA GLN A 51 9.65 23.38 -9.03
C GLN A 51 8.63 22.38 -9.60
N ALA A 52 8.05 22.70 -10.76
CA ALA A 52 7.06 21.85 -11.41
C ALA A 52 7.66 20.54 -11.99
N THR A 53 8.94 20.54 -12.34
CA THR A 53 9.66 19.37 -12.84
C THR A 53 10.24 18.52 -11.71
N GLN A 54 10.77 19.12 -10.64
CA GLN A 54 11.24 18.40 -9.45
C GLN A 54 10.12 17.65 -8.72
N GLY A 55 8.87 18.13 -8.81
CA GLY A 55 7.69 17.41 -8.34
C GLY A 55 7.37 16.10 -9.07
N GLN A 56 8.01 15.81 -10.22
CA GLN A 56 7.79 14.56 -10.97
C GLN A 56 8.32 13.29 -10.27
N GLY A 57 9.04 13.43 -9.15
CA GLY A 57 9.68 12.31 -8.45
C GLY A 57 9.20 12.04 -7.02
N GLN A 58 8.34 12.88 -6.43
CA GLN A 58 7.83 12.59 -5.09
C GLN A 58 6.78 11.48 -5.18
N LYS A 59 7.24 10.24 -5.01
CA LYS A 59 6.37 9.09 -4.72
C LYS A 59 5.44 9.53 -3.59
N ALA A 60 4.13 9.54 -3.86
CA ALA A 60 3.15 9.85 -2.85
C ALA A 60 3.44 9.01 -1.60
N VAL A 61 3.48 9.66 -0.43
CA VAL A 61 3.59 8.95 0.84
C VAL A 61 2.38 8.01 0.89
N ILE A 62 2.63 6.71 0.82
CA ILE A 62 1.60 5.70 1.02
C ILE A 62 1.23 5.79 2.50
N ILE A 63 0.16 6.53 2.79
CA ILE A 63 -0.42 6.59 4.13
C ILE A 63 -1.38 5.40 4.19
N ASP A 64 -0.96 4.32 4.87
CA ASP A 64 -1.86 3.24 5.23
C ASP A 64 -2.98 3.82 6.11
N LEU A 65 -4.23 3.76 5.63
CA LEU A 65 -5.38 4.07 6.47
C LEU A 65 -5.46 3.01 7.58
N PRO A 66 -5.44 3.38 8.86
CA PRO A 66 -5.57 2.41 9.94
C PRO A 66 -6.95 1.73 9.84
N GLY A 67 -6.96 0.43 9.59
CA GLY A 67 -8.17 -0.41 9.63
C GLY A 67 -8.67 -0.96 8.30
N LEU A 68 -8.06 -0.61 7.16
CA LEU A 68 -8.35 -1.26 5.88
C LEU A 68 -7.43 -2.48 5.69
N ALA A 69 -7.90 -3.65 6.15
CA ALA A 69 -7.29 -4.90 5.72
C ALA A 69 -7.46 -5.00 4.20
N LEU A 70 -6.34 -5.11 3.47
CA LEU A 70 -6.36 -5.30 2.03
C LEU A 70 -7.25 -6.51 1.69
N PRO A 71 -8.08 -6.44 0.64
CA PRO A 71 -8.97 -7.54 0.29
C PRO A 71 -8.16 -8.83 0.05
N LYS A 72 -8.73 -9.97 0.46
CA LYS A 72 -8.11 -11.32 0.34
C LYS A 72 -6.82 -11.54 1.14
N THR A 73 -6.48 -10.66 2.10
CA THR A 73 -5.36 -10.90 3.02
C THR A 73 -5.77 -11.68 4.27
N PHE A 74 -4.80 -12.22 5.00
CA PHE A 74 -5.06 -12.86 6.29
C PHE A 74 -5.67 -11.90 7.32
N GLY A 75 -5.31 -10.61 7.30
CA GLY A 75 -5.98 -9.61 8.14
C GLY A 75 -7.46 -9.47 7.83
N HIS A 76 -7.84 -9.57 6.55
CA HIS A 76 -9.24 -9.58 6.14
C HIS A 76 -9.96 -10.88 6.54
N ALA A 77 -9.30 -12.03 6.38
CA ALA A 77 -9.83 -13.33 6.79
C ALA A 77 -10.09 -13.39 8.31
N ALA A 78 -9.16 -12.87 9.13
CA ALA A 78 -9.32 -12.83 10.58
C ALA A 78 -10.52 -11.97 11.01
N ARG A 79 -10.72 -10.81 10.37
CA ARG A 79 -11.92 -9.99 10.62
C ARG A 79 -13.21 -10.69 10.20
N ARG A 80 -13.18 -11.47 9.11
CA ARG A 80 -14.34 -12.21 8.64
C ARG A 80 -14.67 -13.40 9.53
N LEU A 81 -13.66 -14.04 10.14
CA LEU A 81 -13.82 -15.18 11.04
C LEU A 81 -14.75 -14.86 12.21
N GLU A 82 -14.64 -13.68 12.80
CA GLU A 82 -15.48 -13.26 13.95
C GLU A 82 -16.98 -13.23 13.64
N ALA A 83 -17.36 -13.09 12.37
CA ALA A 83 -18.75 -13.10 11.92
C ALA A 83 -19.26 -14.49 11.50
N THR A 84 -18.42 -15.54 11.59
CA THR A 84 -18.81 -16.90 11.21
C THR A 84 -19.59 -17.60 12.31
N MET A 85 -20.51 -18.48 11.92
CA MET A 85 -21.28 -19.30 12.87
C MET A 85 -20.36 -20.14 13.77
N GLU A 86 -19.33 -20.77 13.19
CA GLU A 86 -18.37 -21.57 13.96
C GLU A 86 -17.65 -20.77 15.04
N TRP A 87 -17.32 -19.50 14.78
CA TRP A 87 -16.67 -18.65 15.76
C TRP A 87 -17.62 -18.26 16.89
N LEU A 88 -18.87 -17.94 16.54
CA LEU A 88 -19.91 -17.57 17.49
C LEU A 88 -20.32 -18.74 18.40
N ASP A 89 -20.18 -19.99 17.93
CA ASP A 89 -20.46 -21.20 18.70
C ASP A 89 -19.38 -21.52 19.76
N PHE A 90 -18.19 -20.90 19.70
CA PHE A 90 -17.16 -21.10 20.72
C PHE A 90 -17.47 -20.35 22.01
N ASP A 91 -17.04 -20.94 23.14
CA ASP A 91 -17.00 -20.22 24.40
C ASP A 91 -15.94 -19.10 24.38
N GLU A 92 -16.10 -18.11 25.26
CA GLU A 92 -15.23 -16.94 25.30
C GLU A 92 -13.75 -17.32 25.53
N ALA A 93 -13.50 -18.35 26.33
CA ALA A 93 -12.15 -18.85 26.58
C ALA A 93 -11.49 -19.40 25.31
N THR A 94 -12.22 -20.18 24.51
CA THR A 94 -11.72 -20.70 23.23
C THR A 94 -11.56 -19.59 22.20
N GLN A 95 -12.47 -18.63 22.14
CA GLN A 95 -12.34 -17.45 21.28
C GLN A 95 -11.07 -16.66 21.63
N GLN A 96 -10.86 -16.31 22.90
CA GLN A 96 -9.66 -15.59 23.33
C GLN A 96 -8.37 -16.35 23.03
N LYS A 97 -8.35 -17.67 23.27
CA LYS A 97 -7.16 -18.50 22.99
C LYS A 97 -6.85 -18.54 21.49
N ASN A 98 -7.84 -18.74 20.64
CA ASN A 98 -7.64 -18.72 19.19
C ASN A 98 -7.26 -17.33 18.69
N ALA A 99 -7.90 -16.27 19.19
CA ALA A 99 -7.59 -14.88 18.82
C ALA A 99 -6.13 -14.54 19.11
N ARG A 100 -5.61 -14.93 20.29
CA ARG A 100 -4.18 -14.73 20.62
C ARG A 100 -3.24 -15.47 19.68
N LEU A 101 -3.59 -16.68 19.25
CA LEU A 101 -2.77 -17.47 18.32
C LEU A 101 -2.83 -16.92 16.89
N ILE A 102 -4.01 -16.51 16.45
CA ILE A 102 -4.21 -15.83 15.16
C ILE A 102 -3.40 -14.55 15.15
N GLU A 103 -3.53 -13.70 16.17
CA GLU A 103 -2.79 -12.44 16.25
C GLU A 103 -1.28 -12.68 16.22
N ARG A 104 -0.80 -13.69 16.96
CA ARG A 104 0.60 -14.10 16.91
C ARG A 104 1.03 -14.45 15.48
N PHE A 105 0.25 -15.22 14.74
CA PHE A 105 0.53 -15.56 13.33
C PHE A 105 0.54 -14.31 12.44
N LEU A 106 -0.48 -13.46 12.55
CA LEU A 106 -0.61 -12.24 11.75
C LEU A 106 0.59 -11.29 11.91
N GLN A 107 1.20 -11.26 13.10
CA GLN A 107 2.38 -10.46 13.42
C GLN A 107 3.71 -11.10 12.98
N MET A 108 3.73 -12.38 12.58
CA MET A 108 4.95 -13.01 12.08
C MET A 108 5.36 -12.40 10.74
N GLN A 109 6.67 -12.23 10.56
CA GLN A 109 7.25 -11.89 9.27
C GLN A 109 7.20 -13.09 8.33
N VAL A 110 6.93 -12.83 7.05
CA VAL A 110 6.97 -13.84 5.99
C VAL A 110 8.43 -14.24 5.73
N ASP A 111 9.31 -13.25 5.64
CA ASP A 111 10.74 -13.41 5.45
C ASP A 111 11.47 -12.49 6.45
N PRO A 112 12.42 -12.99 7.25
CA PRO A 112 13.21 -12.16 8.16
C PRO A 112 13.94 -10.98 7.50
N ALA A 113 14.24 -11.07 6.19
CA ALA A 113 14.91 -10.01 5.45
C ALA A 113 13.98 -8.85 5.08
N TYR A 114 12.66 -9.04 5.11
CA TYR A 114 11.67 -8.06 4.66
C TYR A 114 10.63 -7.79 5.75
N PRO A 115 10.19 -6.52 5.93
CA PRO A 115 9.22 -6.17 6.97
C PRO A 115 7.77 -6.64 6.68
N LEU A 116 7.56 -7.48 5.66
CA LEU A 116 6.25 -7.98 5.29
C LEU A 116 5.75 -9.00 6.31
N THR A 117 4.55 -8.76 6.85
CA THR A 117 3.90 -9.66 7.80
C THR A 117 2.80 -10.49 7.14
N TRP A 118 2.47 -11.63 7.75
CA TRP A 118 1.36 -12.46 7.28
C TRP A 118 0.03 -11.71 7.29
N ARG A 119 -0.19 -10.74 8.21
CA ARG A 119 -1.38 -9.88 8.23
C ARG A 119 -1.70 -9.24 6.88
N ASN A 120 -0.67 -8.74 6.20
CA ASN A 120 -0.81 -7.98 4.95
C ASN A 120 -0.60 -8.86 3.71
N THR A 121 -0.44 -10.17 3.90
CA THR A 121 -0.19 -11.12 2.82
C THR A 121 -1.51 -11.73 2.33
N PRO A 122 -1.72 -11.86 1.00
CA PRO A 122 -2.83 -12.62 0.44
C PRO A 122 -2.87 -14.06 0.95
N VAL A 123 -4.07 -14.57 1.24
CA VAL A 123 -4.26 -15.94 1.75
C VAL A 123 -3.72 -16.99 0.77
N GLU A 124 -3.84 -16.72 -0.53
CA GLU A 124 -3.36 -17.61 -1.62
C GLU A 124 -1.83 -17.79 -1.66
N HIS A 125 -1.06 -16.97 -0.95
CA HIS A 125 0.40 -17.08 -0.89
C HIS A 125 0.90 -17.95 0.27
N LEU A 126 0.02 -18.43 1.14
CA LEU A 126 0.39 -19.45 2.12
C LEU A 126 0.30 -20.83 1.47
N ASP A 127 1.44 -21.32 1.00
CA ASP A 127 1.57 -22.72 0.56
C ASP A 127 1.86 -23.67 1.73
N ALA A 128 1.91 -24.97 1.43
CA ALA A 128 2.16 -26.01 2.41
C ALA A 128 3.58 -25.95 3.00
N ASP A 129 4.56 -25.43 2.26
CA ASP A 129 5.95 -25.37 2.69
C ASP A 129 6.17 -24.22 3.68
N HIS A 130 5.58 -23.05 3.43
CA HIS A 130 5.54 -21.94 4.39
C HIS A 130 4.83 -22.35 5.67
N LEU A 131 3.66 -23.00 5.55
CA LEU A 131 2.93 -23.49 6.72
C LEU A 131 3.77 -24.49 7.51
N ARG A 132 4.44 -25.43 6.84
CA ARG A 132 5.34 -26.40 7.48
C ARG A 132 6.48 -25.69 8.21
N ALA A 133 7.17 -24.75 7.57
CA ALA A 133 8.29 -24.02 8.15
C ALA A 133 7.89 -23.24 9.41
N ILE A 134 6.73 -22.56 9.39
CA ILE A 134 6.18 -21.84 10.54
C ILE A 134 5.92 -22.80 11.71
N ILE A 135 5.25 -23.92 11.43
CA ILE A 135 4.88 -24.88 12.47
C ILE A 135 6.10 -25.61 13.02
N GLU A 136 7.08 -25.99 12.20
CA GLU A 136 8.32 -26.63 12.64
C GLU A 136 9.15 -25.72 13.55
N SER A 137 9.28 -24.44 13.19
CA SER A 137 9.94 -23.43 14.03
C SER A 137 9.29 -23.31 15.41
N VAL A 138 7.96 -23.22 15.47
CA VAL A 138 7.23 -23.15 16.73
C VAL A 138 7.29 -24.47 17.48
N PHE A 139 7.27 -25.60 16.78
CA PHE A 139 7.34 -26.94 17.36
C PHE A 139 8.65 -27.19 18.08
N ALA A 140 9.77 -26.73 17.50
CA ALA A 140 11.09 -26.82 18.12
C ALA A 140 11.16 -26.14 19.49
N THR A 141 10.35 -25.09 19.71
CA THR A 141 10.24 -24.40 21.00
C THR A 141 9.14 -24.99 21.89
N ASN A 142 7.94 -25.19 21.35
CA ASN A 142 6.79 -25.68 22.09
C ASN A 142 5.80 -26.45 21.19
N ARG A 143 5.83 -27.78 21.32
CA ARG A 143 4.97 -28.71 20.58
C ARG A 143 3.48 -28.43 20.74
N THR A 144 3.00 -28.13 21.94
CA THR A 144 1.57 -27.91 22.20
C THR A 144 1.09 -26.63 21.51
N VAL A 145 1.90 -25.58 21.56
CA VAL A 145 1.57 -24.32 20.89
C VAL A 145 1.59 -24.48 19.37
N ALA A 146 2.53 -25.23 18.81
CA ALA A 146 2.58 -25.49 17.37
C ALA A 146 1.29 -26.16 16.86
N LYS A 147 0.79 -27.17 17.58
CA LYS A 147 -0.51 -27.81 17.26
C LYS A 147 -1.65 -26.80 17.27
N HIS A 148 -1.75 -25.99 18.32
CA HIS A 148 -2.84 -25.02 18.43
C HIS A 148 -2.73 -23.89 17.41
N LEU A 149 -1.51 -23.47 17.08
CA LEU A 149 -1.25 -22.47 16.05
C LEU A 149 -1.70 -22.97 14.67
N LEU A 150 -1.40 -24.22 14.31
CA LEU A 150 -1.87 -24.82 13.07
C LEU A 150 -3.41 -24.82 12.99
N VAL A 151 -4.09 -25.22 14.08
CA VAL A 151 -5.56 -25.20 14.15
C VAL A 151 -6.09 -23.77 14.00
N ALA A 152 -5.43 -22.78 14.60
CA ALA A 152 -5.81 -21.38 14.51
C ALA A 152 -5.63 -20.82 13.08
N ILE A 153 -4.51 -21.14 12.41
CA ILE A 153 -4.25 -20.72 11.03
C ILE A 153 -5.28 -21.33 10.07
N LYS A 154 -5.62 -22.61 10.26
CA LYS A 154 -6.62 -23.30 9.42
C LYS A 154 -8.00 -22.62 9.44
N LYS A 155 -8.35 -21.89 10.50
CA LYS A 155 -9.62 -21.14 10.57
C LYS A 155 -9.66 -19.90 9.69
N LEU A 156 -8.50 -19.46 9.16
CA LEU A 156 -8.39 -18.31 8.27
C LEU A 156 -8.42 -18.70 6.78
N LEU A 157 -8.41 -20.00 6.49
CA LEU A 157 -8.43 -20.57 5.14
C LEU A 157 -9.86 -20.98 4.79
#